data_AF-A0A3C1FBI2-F1
#
_entry.id   AF-A0A3C1FBI2-F1
#
_cell.length_a   1.000
_cell.length_b   1.000
_cell.length_c   1.000
_cell.angle_alpha   90.00
_cell.angle_beta   90.00
_cell.angle_gamma   90.00
#
_symmetry.space_group_name_H-M   'P 1'
#
loop_
_entity.id
_entity.type
_entity.pdbx_description
1 polymer ?
#
loop_
_entity_poly.entity_id
_entity_poly.type
_entity_poly.pdbx_seq_one_letter_code
_entity_poly.pdbx_strand_id
1 'polypeptide(L)'
;EWIYGLRRSLTQRQDLRALRKTRGGLLRASVVVDAQAERLKSVLLTGDFFAYPKRAIMDLEARLKDAPLEAGRMRRIVEDELADGRVRILGVTPEDIASTIEEALAKREFRRYGIDPTDANNLFTVLKPLTQMPRPSFLLLPYCAKLSDCAYRFRDGCATCGLCSIGTAHEMAERYGLQPVTIQNYEGLEEVLLECQRCGAEAFVGSCCEPFYAKHRDDFERIGLPGVLVDLDSSTCYDLGRQEQAYQGRYENQTELRLSLLEQVLRILTNGDSRGVR
;
A
#
# COMPACT_ATOMS: atom_id res chain seq x y z
N GLU A 1 -26.47 35.30 4.92
CA GLU A 1 -25.19 34.69 4.49
C GLU A 1 -25.20 33.16 4.31
N TRP A 2 -26.10 32.38 4.93
CA TRP A 2 -26.20 30.92 4.69
C TRP A 2 -26.70 30.49 3.29
N ILE A 3 -27.25 31.43 2.51
CA ILE A 3 -27.92 31.17 1.22
C ILE A 3 -26.92 31.10 0.05
N TYR A 4 -25.72 31.66 0.20
CA TYR A 4 -24.68 31.67 -0.85
C TYR A 4 -23.51 30.72 -0.55
N GLY A 5 -23.76 29.65 0.21
CA GLY A 5 -22.78 28.58 0.38
C GLY A 5 -22.48 27.93 -0.97
N LEU A 6 -21.50 28.48 -1.70
CA LEU A 6 -20.96 27.93 -2.94
C LEU A 6 -20.82 26.42 -2.74
N ARG A 7 -21.51 25.65 -3.59
CA ARG A 7 -21.47 24.19 -3.59
C ARG A 7 -19.98 23.80 -3.61
N ARG A 8 -19.45 23.36 -2.46
CA ARG A 8 -18.01 23.05 -2.32
C ARG A 8 -17.67 22.04 -3.41
N SER A 9 -16.60 22.29 -4.16
CA SER A 9 -16.30 21.43 -5.30
C SER A 9 -16.00 20.01 -4.81
N LEU A 10 -16.53 19.01 -5.53
CA LEU A 10 -16.26 17.60 -5.26
C LEU A 10 -14.77 17.26 -5.42
N THR A 11 -13.98 18.14 -6.05
CA THR A 11 -12.54 18.04 -6.30
C THR A 11 -11.68 17.94 -5.03
N GLN A 12 -12.24 18.29 -3.87
CA GLN A 12 -11.52 18.25 -2.59
C GLN A 12 -11.78 16.98 -1.77
N ARG A 13 -12.75 16.16 -2.21
CA ARG A 13 -13.07 14.88 -1.58
C ARG A 13 -11.99 13.87 -1.98
N GLN A 14 -11.18 13.45 -1.02
CA GLN A 14 -10.15 12.42 -1.26
C GLN A 14 -10.66 11.10 -0.73
N ASP A 15 -10.68 10.06 -1.57
CA ASP A 15 -10.92 8.67 -1.18
C ASP A 15 -9.56 7.99 -1.02
N LEU A 16 -9.24 7.64 0.22
CA LEU A 16 -7.99 7.00 0.59
C LEU A 16 -8.27 5.64 1.23
N ARG A 17 -7.42 4.66 0.94
CA ARG A 17 -7.66 3.27 1.27
C ARG A 17 -6.43 2.62 1.88
N ALA A 18 -6.69 1.80 2.88
CA ALA A 18 -5.70 0.90 3.46
C ALA A 18 -6.35 -0.43 3.82
N LEU A 19 -5.50 -1.43 4.06
CA LEU A 19 -5.90 -2.78 4.37
C LEU A 19 -4.94 -3.43 5.35
N ARG A 20 -5.44 -4.41 6.08
CA ARG A 20 -4.67 -5.19 7.04
C ARG A 20 -5.22 -6.60 7.14
N LYS A 21 -4.34 -7.60 7.11
CA LYS A 21 -4.72 -8.96 7.48
C LYS A 21 -4.74 -9.06 9.00
N THR A 22 -5.86 -9.53 9.54
CA THR A 22 -6.07 -9.76 10.98
C THR A 22 -6.36 -11.24 11.21
N ARG A 23 -6.45 -11.66 12.48
CA ARG A 23 -6.90 -13.03 12.84
C ARG A 23 -8.35 -13.30 12.42
N GLY A 24 -9.16 -12.25 12.33
CA GLY A 24 -10.54 -12.28 11.87
C GLY A 24 -10.69 -12.26 10.35
N GLY A 25 -9.57 -12.08 9.63
CA GLY A 25 -9.53 -11.95 8.18
C GLY A 25 -9.00 -10.58 7.70
N LEU A 26 -9.12 -10.30 6.41
CA LEU A 26 -8.81 -9.02 5.79
C LEU A 26 -9.78 -7.90 6.24
N LEU A 27 -9.23 -6.86 6.86
CA LEU A 27 -9.87 -5.58 7.14
C LEU A 27 -9.46 -4.56 6.07
N ARG A 28 -10.43 -3.81 5.54
CA ARG A 28 -10.22 -2.69 4.61
C ARG A 28 -10.92 -1.45 5.15
N ALA A 29 -10.22 -0.31 5.10
CA ALA A 29 -10.80 0.99 5.38
C ALA A 29 -10.75 1.85 4.12
N SER A 30 -11.89 2.40 3.71
CA SER A 30 -11.97 3.52 2.76
C SER A 30 -12.41 4.75 3.52
N VAL A 31 -11.56 5.78 3.52
CA VAL A 31 -11.81 7.04 4.22
C VAL A 31 -12.00 8.14 3.21
N VAL A 32 -12.99 8.98 3.50
CA VAL A 32 -13.24 10.19 2.74
C VAL A 32 -12.92 11.37 3.63
N VAL A 33 -12.05 12.25 3.17
CA VAL A 33 -11.64 13.43 3.95
C VAL A 33 -12.06 14.73 3.27
N ASP A 34 -12.37 15.72 4.11
CA ASP A 34 -12.43 17.13 3.74
C ASP A 34 -11.11 17.78 4.17
N ALA A 35 -10.24 18.02 3.19
CA ALA A 35 -8.90 18.54 3.42
C ALA A 35 -8.89 19.98 3.96
N GLN A 36 -9.94 20.78 3.68
CA GLN A 36 -10.01 22.17 4.13
C GLN A 36 -10.53 22.24 5.57
N ALA A 37 -11.54 21.44 5.90
CA ALA A 37 -12.11 21.39 7.24
C ALA A 37 -11.31 20.53 8.22
N GLU A 38 -10.28 19.82 7.74
CA GLU A 38 -9.51 18.81 8.47
C GLU A 38 -10.39 17.79 9.20
N ARG A 39 -11.39 17.27 8.47
CA ARG A 39 -12.38 16.33 9.01
C ARG A 39 -12.56 15.07 8.16
N LEU A 40 -12.81 13.96 8.85
CA LEU A 40 -13.19 12.69 8.26
C LEU A 40 -14.68 12.75 7.86
N LYS A 41 -14.98 12.84 6.56
CA LYS A 41 -16.37 12.93 6.07
C LYS A 41 -17.13 11.62 6.17
N SER A 42 -16.45 10.51 5.92
CA SER A 42 -16.98 9.18 6.12
C SER A 42 -15.84 8.17 6.19
N VAL A 43 -16.08 7.06 6.85
CA VAL A 43 -15.25 5.86 6.78
C VAL A 43 -16.17 4.70 6.41
N LEU A 44 -15.67 3.79 5.59
CA LEU A 44 -16.30 2.53 5.23
C LEU A 44 -15.33 1.41 5.60
N LEU A 45 -15.72 0.58 6.56
CA LEU A 45 -14.97 -0.56 7.04
C LEU A 45 -15.58 -1.84 6.44
N THR A 46 -14.78 -2.57 5.68
CA THR A 46 -15.21 -3.81 5.00
C THR A 46 -14.21 -4.93 5.23
N GLY A 47 -14.65 -6.17 5.04
CA GLY A 47 -13.79 -7.33 5.25
C GLY A 47 -14.57 -8.64 5.33
N ASP A 48 -13.84 -9.69 5.65
CA ASP A 48 -14.28 -11.07 5.88
C ASP A 48 -14.41 -11.40 7.40
N PHE A 49 -14.50 -10.38 8.26
CA PHE A 49 -14.67 -10.53 9.70
C PHE A 49 -16.15 -10.54 10.13
N PHE A 50 -16.43 -11.11 11.30
CA PHE A 50 -17.76 -11.13 11.89
C PHE A 50 -17.89 -10.10 13.01
N ALA A 51 -18.93 -9.26 12.94
CA ALA A 51 -19.21 -8.23 13.93
C ALA A 51 -20.57 -8.43 14.60
N TYR A 52 -20.60 -8.23 15.92
CA TYR A 52 -21.79 -8.31 16.76
C TYR A 52 -21.92 -7.04 17.61
N PRO A 53 -23.11 -6.41 17.67
CA PRO A 53 -24.31 -6.70 16.87
C PRO A 53 -24.10 -6.42 15.37
N LYS A 54 -25.04 -6.84 14.50
CA LYS A 54 -24.94 -6.61 13.03
C LYS A 54 -24.71 -5.15 12.63
N ARG A 55 -25.12 -4.20 13.49
CA ARG A 55 -24.97 -2.76 13.30
C ARG A 55 -23.65 -2.18 13.84
N ALA A 56 -22.82 -2.97 14.53
CA ALA A 56 -21.61 -2.52 15.18
C ALA A 56 -20.69 -1.70 14.26
N ILE A 57 -20.48 -2.18 13.02
CA ILE A 57 -19.63 -1.49 12.06
C ILE A 57 -20.25 -0.16 11.64
N MET A 58 -21.55 -0.14 11.31
CA MET A 58 -22.25 1.09 10.94
C MET A 58 -22.28 2.12 12.08
N ASP A 59 -22.42 1.66 13.32
CA ASP A 59 -22.40 2.53 14.51
C ASP A 59 -21.01 3.14 14.71
N LEU A 60 -19.95 2.35 14.54
CA LEU A 60 -18.56 2.83 14.58
C LEU A 60 -18.27 3.82 13.44
N GLU A 61 -18.67 3.51 12.21
CA GLU A 61 -18.55 4.41 11.06
C GLU A 61 -19.28 5.73 11.29
N ALA A 62 -20.48 5.68 11.87
CA ALA A 62 -21.27 6.86 12.21
C ALA A 62 -20.61 7.71 13.30
N ARG A 63 -19.95 7.09 14.30
CA ARG A 63 -19.20 7.80 15.35
C ARG A 63 -17.93 8.47 14.83
N LEU A 64 -17.27 7.84 13.87
CA LEU A 64 -16.07 8.40 13.22
C LEU A 64 -16.41 9.55 12.25
N LYS A 65 -17.68 9.66 11.84
CA LYS A 65 -18.13 10.73 10.94
C LYS A 65 -17.89 12.13 11.54
N ASP A 66 -17.33 12.99 10.70
CA ASP A 66 -16.89 14.35 10.99
C ASP A 66 -15.85 14.45 12.13
N ALA A 67 -15.20 13.35 12.51
CA ALA A 67 -14.08 13.38 13.45
C ALA A 67 -12.90 14.21 12.90
N PRO A 68 -12.17 14.95 13.75
CA PRO A 68 -10.91 15.58 13.37
C PRO A 68 -9.90 14.56 12.83
N LEU A 69 -9.09 14.94 11.84
CA LEU A 69 -8.07 14.09 11.22
C LEU A 69 -6.80 13.89 12.09
N GLU A 70 -6.97 13.86 13.41
CA GLU A 70 -5.91 13.65 14.39
C GLU A 70 -5.88 12.19 14.83
N ALA A 71 -4.76 11.50 14.58
CA ALA A 71 -4.59 10.06 14.84
C ALA A 71 -5.04 9.66 16.26
N GLY A 72 -4.54 10.36 17.28
CA GLY A 72 -4.88 10.09 18.68
C GLY A 72 -6.37 10.21 19.00
N ARG A 73 -7.10 11.11 18.32
CA ARG A 73 -8.56 11.24 18.53
C ARG A 73 -9.33 10.12 17.85
N MET A 74 -8.97 9.74 16.63
CA MET A 74 -9.64 8.65 15.92
C MET A 74 -9.45 7.32 16.65
N ARG A 75 -8.22 7.06 17.10
CA ARG A 75 -7.88 5.91 17.92
C ARG A 75 -8.74 5.81 19.18
N ARG A 76 -8.86 6.91 19.94
CA ARG A 76 -9.75 6.97 21.11
C ARG A 76 -11.21 6.66 20.76
N ILE A 77 -11.75 7.21 19.67
CA ILE A 77 -13.13 6.92 19.24
C ILE A 77 -13.33 5.41 18.99
N VAL A 78 -12.35 4.76 18.35
CA VAL A 78 -12.37 3.31 18.10
C VAL A 78 -12.28 2.52 19.41
N GLU A 79 -11.32 2.86 20.27
CA GLU A 79 -11.11 2.20 21.57
C GLU A 79 -12.35 2.32 22.46
N ASP A 80 -12.91 3.53 22.59
CA ASP A 80 -14.10 3.81 23.40
C ASP A 80 -15.32 3.03 22.92
N GLU A 81 -15.49 2.84 21.60
CA GLU A 81 -16.63 2.10 21.06
C GLU A 81 -16.56 0.60 21.33
N LEU A 82 -15.34 0.06 21.42
CA LEU A 82 -15.09 -1.36 21.66
C LEU A 82 -14.85 -1.68 23.14
N ALA A 83 -14.64 -0.69 24.00
CA ALA A 83 -14.26 -0.85 25.41
C ALA A 83 -15.33 -1.59 26.26
N ASP A 84 -16.61 -1.24 26.08
CA ASP A 84 -17.69 -1.76 26.94
C ASP A 84 -18.12 -3.20 26.60
N GLY A 85 -17.48 -3.86 25.63
CA GLY A 85 -17.80 -5.22 25.19
C GLY A 85 -19.15 -5.39 24.48
N ARG A 86 -19.91 -4.30 24.32
CA ARG A 86 -21.19 -4.25 23.58
C ARG A 86 -20.99 -4.49 22.08
N VAL A 87 -19.84 -4.05 21.56
CA VAL A 87 -19.38 -4.30 20.20
C VAL A 87 -18.28 -5.35 20.27
N ARG A 88 -18.41 -6.40 19.45
CA ARG A 88 -17.41 -7.46 19.31
C ARG A 88 -17.16 -7.73 17.85
N ILE A 89 -15.92 -7.58 17.42
CA ILE A 89 -15.47 -7.95 16.07
C ILE A 89 -14.50 -9.11 16.23
N LEU A 90 -14.89 -10.29 15.74
CA LEU A 90 -14.14 -11.52 15.99
C LEU A 90 -12.81 -11.49 15.24
N GLY A 91 -11.71 -11.56 15.99
CA GLY A 91 -10.35 -11.60 15.45
C GLY A 91 -9.82 -10.26 14.92
N VAL A 92 -10.55 -9.16 15.11
CA VAL A 92 -10.12 -7.79 14.80
C VAL A 92 -10.06 -7.00 16.10
N THR A 93 -8.90 -6.42 16.40
CA THR A 93 -8.69 -5.60 17.60
C THR A 93 -9.01 -4.12 17.34
N PRO A 94 -9.25 -3.30 18.39
CA PRO A 94 -9.35 -1.85 18.22
C PRO A 94 -8.11 -1.26 17.55
N GLU A 95 -6.92 -1.79 17.87
CA GLU A 95 -5.65 -1.42 17.25
C GLU A 95 -5.68 -1.65 15.74
N ASP A 96 -6.14 -2.81 15.29
CA ASP A 96 -6.20 -3.14 13.86
C ASP A 96 -7.04 -2.11 13.09
N ILE A 97 -8.18 -1.69 13.66
CA ILE A 97 -9.07 -0.71 13.06
C ILE A 97 -8.43 0.68 13.05
N ALA A 98 -7.94 1.14 14.21
CA ALA A 98 -7.31 2.45 14.35
C ALA A 98 -6.11 2.57 13.41
N SER A 99 -5.18 1.61 13.44
CA SER A 99 -3.99 1.59 12.58
C SER A 99 -4.34 1.54 11.09
N THR A 100 -5.40 0.81 10.69
CA THR A 100 -5.81 0.76 9.27
C THR A 100 -6.40 2.10 8.81
N ILE A 101 -7.17 2.79 9.67
CA ILE A 101 -7.68 4.14 9.37
C ILE A 101 -6.53 5.15 9.32
N GLU A 102 -5.60 5.10 10.29
CA GLU A 102 -4.43 5.97 10.36
C GLU A 102 -3.55 5.83 9.11
N GLU A 103 -3.31 4.60 8.65
CA GLU A 103 -2.57 4.34 7.41
C GLU A 103 -3.26 4.91 6.17
N ALA A 104 -4.57 4.73 6.05
CA ALA A 104 -5.32 5.33 4.94
C ALA A 104 -5.19 6.86 4.96
N LEU A 105 -5.19 7.48 6.13
CA LEU A 105 -5.03 8.92 6.28
C LEU A 105 -3.60 9.41 6.05
N ALA A 106 -2.59 8.61 6.37
CA ALA A 106 -1.19 8.91 6.08
C ALA A 106 -0.97 9.11 4.57
N LYS A 107 -1.78 8.44 3.72
CA LYS A 107 -1.74 8.61 2.26
C LYS A 107 -2.05 10.04 1.78
N ARG A 108 -2.64 10.90 2.63
CA ARG A 108 -2.82 12.33 2.31
C ARG A 108 -1.49 13.03 2.03
N GLU A 109 -0.41 12.57 2.67
CA GLU A 109 0.91 13.18 2.51
C GLU A 109 1.45 13.05 1.10
N PHE A 110 1.04 12.01 0.36
CA PHE A 110 1.46 11.78 -1.03
C PHE A 110 1.10 12.95 -1.97
N ARG A 111 0.03 13.71 -1.68
CA ARG A 111 -0.31 14.92 -2.44
C ARG A 111 0.77 15.99 -2.40
N ARG A 112 1.52 16.09 -1.29
CA ARG A 112 2.65 17.04 -1.18
C ARG A 112 3.77 16.72 -2.17
N TYR A 113 3.79 15.48 -2.68
CA TYR A 113 4.72 14.99 -3.69
C TYR A 113 4.11 14.92 -5.10
N GLY A 114 2.93 15.52 -5.29
CA GLY A 114 2.23 15.54 -6.57
C GLY A 114 1.62 14.21 -6.99
N ILE A 115 1.45 13.26 -6.07
CA ILE A 115 0.76 12.00 -6.32
C ILE A 115 -0.75 12.22 -6.05
N ASP A 116 -1.59 11.87 -7.03
CA ASP A 116 -3.05 11.96 -6.87
C ASP A 116 -3.58 10.92 -5.85
N PRO A 117 -4.66 11.19 -5.08
CA PRO A 117 -5.24 10.20 -4.18
C PRO A 117 -5.58 8.85 -4.81
N THR A 118 -5.97 8.80 -6.09
CA THR A 118 -6.22 7.53 -6.75
C THR A 118 -4.95 6.70 -6.86
N ASP A 119 -3.82 7.34 -7.16
CA ASP A 119 -2.51 6.70 -7.27
C ASP A 119 -1.91 6.38 -5.90
N ALA A 120 -2.15 7.24 -4.91
CA ALA A 120 -1.77 7.00 -3.52
C ALA A 120 -2.34 5.68 -2.97
N ASN A 121 -3.53 5.29 -3.42
CA ASN A 121 -4.14 4.02 -3.03
C ASN A 121 -3.35 2.80 -3.53
N ASN A 122 -2.58 2.96 -4.61
CA ASN A 122 -1.71 1.93 -5.18
C ASN A 122 -0.29 1.94 -4.57
N LEU A 123 -0.08 2.63 -3.45
CA LEU A 123 1.19 2.65 -2.73
C LEU A 123 1.05 2.01 -1.36
N PHE A 124 2.02 1.17 -1.01
CA PHE A 124 2.20 0.60 0.31
C PHE A 124 3.56 1.02 0.88
N THR A 125 3.56 1.54 2.11
CA THR A 125 4.79 1.93 2.82
C THR A 125 5.11 0.91 3.90
N VAL A 126 6.35 0.44 3.93
CA VAL A 126 6.85 -0.52 4.91
C VAL A 126 7.72 0.24 5.92
N LEU A 127 7.38 0.11 7.21
CA LEU A 127 8.08 0.64 8.40
C LEU A 127 8.18 2.16 8.55
N LYS A 128 8.29 2.91 7.44
CA LYS A 128 8.43 4.37 7.45
C LYS A 128 7.46 5.02 6.46
N PRO A 129 6.91 6.20 6.79
CA PRO A 129 6.18 6.99 5.80
C PRO A 129 7.12 7.45 4.69
N LEU A 130 6.55 7.79 3.52
CA LEU A 130 7.34 8.26 2.37
C LEU A 130 8.21 9.48 2.71
N THR A 131 7.73 10.35 3.60
CA THR A 131 8.42 11.55 4.08
C THR A 131 9.74 11.28 4.81
N GLN A 132 9.88 10.09 5.39
CA GLN A 132 11.04 9.67 6.19
C GLN A 132 11.80 8.50 5.54
N MET A 133 11.46 8.17 4.29
CA MET A 133 12.03 7.04 3.59
C MET A 133 13.48 7.37 3.16
N PRO A 134 14.48 6.54 3.54
CA PRO A 134 15.84 6.68 3.05
C PRO A 134 15.93 6.54 1.53
N ARG A 135 17.08 6.94 0.96
CA ARG A 135 17.36 6.71 -0.46
C ARG A 135 17.41 5.19 -0.72
N PRO A 136 16.61 4.65 -1.65
CA PRO A 136 16.60 3.22 -1.94
C PRO A 136 17.82 2.83 -2.79
N SER A 137 18.33 1.61 -2.55
CA SER A 137 19.42 1.03 -3.35
C SER A 137 18.94 -0.06 -4.32
N PHE A 138 17.75 -0.61 -4.10
CA PHE A 138 17.23 -1.76 -4.83
C PHE A 138 15.83 -1.50 -5.39
N LEU A 139 15.58 -2.01 -6.60
CA LEU A 139 14.28 -2.07 -7.24
C LEU A 139 13.80 -3.52 -7.34
N LEU A 140 12.82 -3.92 -6.54
CA LEU A 140 12.30 -5.28 -6.50
C LEU A 140 11.14 -5.44 -7.50
N LEU A 141 11.30 -6.34 -8.46
CA LEU A 141 10.37 -6.53 -9.57
C LEU A 141 9.74 -7.92 -9.53
N PRO A 142 8.43 -8.06 -9.75
CA PRO A 142 7.77 -9.35 -9.67
C PRO A 142 7.91 -10.13 -10.98
N TYR A 143 8.15 -11.43 -10.87
CA TYR A 143 8.18 -12.34 -12.03
C TYR A 143 6.88 -12.35 -12.85
N CYS A 144 5.73 -12.13 -12.21
CA CYS A 144 4.42 -12.20 -12.83
C CYS A 144 4.16 -11.09 -13.86
N ALA A 145 4.97 -10.02 -13.88
CA ALA A 145 4.90 -8.95 -14.88
C ALA A 145 5.77 -9.21 -16.13
N LYS A 146 6.59 -10.27 -16.12
CA LYS A 146 7.26 -10.77 -17.33
C LYS A 146 6.25 -11.52 -18.22
N LEU A 147 6.58 -11.75 -19.49
CA LEU A 147 5.82 -12.66 -20.35
C LEU A 147 5.87 -14.10 -19.82
N SER A 148 4.88 -14.92 -20.17
CA SER A 148 4.81 -16.32 -19.76
C SER A 148 5.94 -17.17 -20.35
N ASP A 149 6.40 -16.84 -21.56
CA ASP A 149 7.48 -17.49 -22.30
C ASP A 149 8.86 -16.81 -22.11
N CYS A 150 8.94 -15.81 -21.23
CA CYS A 150 10.19 -15.10 -20.98
C CYS A 150 11.25 -16.03 -20.37
N ALA A 151 12.44 -16.08 -20.98
CA ALA A 151 13.58 -16.87 -20.47
C ALA A 151 14.03 -16.45 -19.05
N TYR A 152 13.71 -15.23 -18.64
CA TYR A 152 13.99 -14.68 -17.32
C TYR A 152 12.76 -14.67 -16.40
N ARG A 153 11.66 -15.39 -16.74
CA ARG A 153 10.47 -15.43 -15.88
C ARG A 153 10.81 -15.93 -14.48
N PHE A 154 11.52 -17.05 -14.39
CA PHE A 154 11.90 -17.67 -13.11
C PHE A 154 13.41 -17.58 -12.84
N ARG A 155 14.03 -16.49 -13.31
CA ARG A 155 15.46 -16.22 -13.10
C ARG A 155 15.61 -14.73 -12.85
N ASP A 156 16.59 -14.38 -12.03
CA ASP A 156 16.93 -12.97 -11.88
C ASP A 156 17.48 -12.38 -13.19
N GLY A 157 17.26 -11.08 -13.37
CA GLY A 157 17.70 -10.32 -14.53
C GLY A 157 16.66 -10.13 -15.63
N CYS A 158 17.04 -9.37 -16.64
CA CYS A 158 16.24 -9.09 -17.84
C CYS A 158 17.19 -8.83 -19.01
N ALA A 159 16.85 -9.31 -20.21
CA ALA A 159 17.59 -8.99 -21.43
C ALA A 159 17.19 -7.62 -22.02
N THR A 160 16.29 -6.89 -21.36
CA THR A 160 15.78 -5.58 -21.81
C THR A 160 15.30 -5.61 -23.27
N CYS A 161 14.56 -6.66 -23.63
CA CYS A 161 14.08 -6.89 -25.00
C CYS A 161 12.93 -5.97 -25.44
N GLY A 162 12.40 -5.14 -24.55
CA GLY A 162 11.29 -4.23 -24.82
C GLY A 162 9.89 -4.86 -24.90
N LEU A 163 9.75 -6.17 -24.62
CA LEU A 163 8.48 -6.90 -24.80
C LEU A 163 7.52 -6.85 -23.60
N CYS A 164 7.95 -6.35 -22.44
CA CYS A 164 7.11 -6.20 -21.25
C CYS A 164 7.59 -5.04 -20.36
N SER A 165 6.75 -4.62 -19.43
CA SER A 165 7.01 -3.50 -18.51
C SER A 165 8.26 -3.68 -17.64
N ILE A 166 8.70 -4.91 -17.41
CA ILE A 166 9.92 -5.21 -16.65
C ILE A 166 11.17 -4.65 -17.35
N GLY A 167 11.25 -4.70 -18.68
CA GLY A 167 12.39 -4.12 -19.42
C GLY A 167 12.52 -2.62 -19.15
N THR A 168 11.41 -1.89 -19.23
CA THR A 168 11.37 -0.46 -18.90
C THR A 168 11.74 -0.21 -17.44
N ALA A 169 11.30 -1.05 -16.51
CA ALA A 169 11.66 -0.91 -15.09
C ALA A 169 13.16 -1.16 -14.82
N HIS A 170 13.81 -2.07 -15.55
CA HIS A 170 15.26 -2.24 -15.49
C HIS A 170 16.00 -0.98 -15.96
N GLU A 171 15.59 -0.39 -17.09
CA GLU A 171 16.15 0.88 -17.58
C GLU A 171 15.94 2.03 -16.58
N MET A 172 14.78 2.07 -15.91
CA MET A 172 14.52 3.02 -14.84
C MET A 172 15.46 2.80 -13.64
N ALA A 173 15.67 1.56 -13.21
CA ALA A 173 16.58 1.26 -12.12
C ALA A 173 18.00 1.79 -12.41
N GLU A 174 18.53 1.53 -13.61
CA GLU A 174 19.83 2.04 -14.04
C GLU A 174 19.88 3.58 -14.02
N ARG A 175 18.86 4.23 -14.59
CA ARG A 175 18.77 5.71 -14.64
C ARG A 175 18.78 6.35 -13.24
N TYR A 176 18.13 5.73 -12.27
CA TYR A 176 18.03 6.24 -10.90
C TYR A 176 19.12 5.70 -9.96
N GLY A 177 20.01 4.82 -10.46
CA GLY A 177 21.12 4.25 -9.71
C GLY A 177 20.72 3.17 -8.70
N LEU A 178 19.68 2.39 -9.00
CA LEU A 178 19.21 1.26 -8.20
C LEU A 178 19.61 -0.07 -8.87
N GLN A 179 19.85 -1.09 -8.06
CA GLN A 179 20.01 -2.46 -8.55
C GLN A 179 18.63 -3.13 -8.73
N PRO A 180 18.23 -3.49 -9.96
CA PRO A 180 16.99 -4.24 -10.17
C PRO A 180 17.16 -5.71 -9.79
N VAL A 181 16.19 -6.27 -9.08
CA VAL A 181 16.17 -7.69 -8.69
C VAL A 181 14.78 -8.27 -8.97
N THR A 182 14.71 -9.43 -9.63
CA THR A 182 13.44 -10.13 -9.87
C THR A 182 13.12 -11.08 -8.73
N ILE A 183 11.96 -10.88 -8.12
CA ILE A 183 11.38 -11.74 -7.09
C ILE A 183 10.47 -12.79 -7.74
N GLN A 184 10.71 -14.07 -7.45
CA GLN A 184 10.05 -15.21 -8.11
C GLN A 184 8.96 -15.86 -7.23
N ASN A 185 9.10 -15.74 -5.92
CA ASN A 185 8.18 -16.23 -4.90
C ASN A 185 8.47 -15.49 -3.60
N TYR A 186 7.73 -15.80 -2.54
CA TYR A 186 7.89 -15.14 -1.25
C TYR A 186 9.21 -15.54 -0.57
N GLU A 187 9.61 -16.81 -0.64
CA GLU A 187 10.85 -17.29 -0.04
C GLU A 187 12.07 -16.54 -0.59
N GLY A 188 12.11 -16.36 -1.92
CA GLY A 188 13.14 -15.56 -2.58
C GLY A 188 13.06 -14.06 -2.25
N LEU A 189 11.89 -13.54 -1.88
CA LEU A 189 11.78 -12.15 -1.42
C LEU A 189 12.49 -11.94 -0.08
N GLU A 190 12.26 -12.84 0.89
CA GLU A 190 12.88 -12.74 2.21
C GLU A 190 14.40 -12.86 2.11
N GLU A 191 14.91 -13.82 1.33
CA GLU A 191 16.34 -13.96 1.05
C GLU A 191 16.94 -12.69 0.42
N VAL A 192 16.27 -12.12 -0.59
CA VAL A 192 16.72 -10.90 -1.26
C VAL A 192 16.74 -9.72 -0.30
N LEU A 193 15.69 -9.50 0.49
CA LEU A 193 15.62 -8.37 1.43
C LEU A 193 16.71 -8.47 2.52
N LEU A 194 16.96 -9.67 3.03
CA LEU A 194 18.04 -9.93 3.99
C LEU A 194 19.41 -9.68 3.36
N GLU A 195 19.62 -10.09 2.11
CA GLU A 195 20.87 -9.81 1.40
C GLU A 195 21.04 -8.31 1.13
N CYS A 196 19.96 -7.59 0.75
CA CYS A 196 19.98 -6.13 0.62
C CYS A 196 20.45 -5.46 1.93
N GLN A 197 19.93 -5.90 3.09
CA GLN A 197 20.38 -5.40 4.39
C GLN A 197 21.86 -5.67 4.64
N ARG A 198 22.35 -6.87 4.29
CA ARG A 198 23.76 -7.24 4.44
C ARG A 198 24.68 -6.41 3.53
N CYS A 199 24.19 -6.00 2.36
CA CYS A 199 24.86 -5.06 1.47
C CYS A 199 24.75 -3.59 1.92
N GLY A 200 24.11 -3.31 3.07
CA GLY A 200 23.99 -1.97 3.63
C GLY A 200 22.85 -1.13 3.04
N ALA A 201 21.83 -1.76 2.44
CA ALA A 201 20.64 -1.03 1.99
C ALA A 201 19.88 -0.43 3.17
N GLU A 202 19.54 0.85 3.07
CA GLU A 202 18.68 1.54 4.04
C GLU A 202 17.20 1.50 3.66
N ALA A 203 16.91 1.31 2.37
CA ALA A 203 15.56 1.17 1.85
C ALA A 203 15.51 0.43 0.50
N PHE A 204 14.31 -0.02 0.11
CA PHE A 204 14.01 -0.53 -1.23
C PHE A 204 12.77 0.14 -1.84
N VAL A 205 12.66 0.08 -3.16
CA VAL A 205 11.41 0.30 -3.89
C VAL A 205 11.05 -1.01 -4.58
N GLY A 206 9.76 -1.32 -4.73
CA GLY A 206 9.37 -2.50 -5.47
C GLY A 206 7.95 -2.46 -6.01
N SER A 207 7.52 -3.56 -6.61
CA SER A 207 6.14 -3.73 -7.05
C SER A 207 5.61 -5.12 -6.70
N CYS A 208 4.40 -5.18 -6.17
CA CYS A 208 3.70 -6.41 -5.85
C CYS A 208 2.19 -6.18 -5.83
N CYS A 209 1.38 -7.23 -5.91
CA CYS A 209 -0.07 -7.07 -5.87
C CYS A 209 -0.59 -6.87 -4.43
N GLU A 210 -1.71 -6.16 -4.29
CA GLU A 210 -2.42 -5.95 -3.01
C GLU A 210 -2.54 -7.23 -2.16
N PRO A 211 -2.99 -8.40 -2.70
CA PRO A 211 -3.14 -9.61 -1.90
C PRO A 211 -1.80 -10.17 -1.40
N PHE A 212 -0.73 -10.04 -2.19
CA PHE A 212 0.61 -10.47 -1.79
C PHE A 212 1.10 -9.60 -0.62
N TYR A 213 0.98 -8.28 -0.74
CA TYR A 213 1.34 -7.37 0.36
C TYR A 213 0.52 -7.65 1.61
N ALA A 214 -0.81 -7.80 1.48
CA ALA A 214 -1.70 -8.08 2.61
C ALA A 214 -1.30 -9.34 3.39
N LYS A 215 -0.86 -10.39 2.68
CA LYS A 215 -0.47 -11.67 3.27
C LYS A 215 0.90 -11.61 3.95
N HIS A 216 1.82 -10.83 3.39
CA HIS A 216 3.24 -10.81 3.78
C HIS A 216 3.65 -9.54 4.52
N ARG A 217 2.69 -8.70 4.92
CA ARG A 217 2.95 -7.44 5.62
C ARG A 217 3.79 -7.63 6.89
N ASP A 218 3.37 -8.57 7.75
CA ASP A 218 4.07 -8.85 9.00
C ASP A 218 5.50 -9.36 8.76
N ASP A 219 5.72 -10.02 7.61
CA ASP A 219 7.05 -10.47 7.20
C ASP A 219 7.95 -9.30 6.80
N PHE A 220 7.45 -8.36 5.98
CA PHE A 220 8.17 -7.12 5.66
C PHE A 220 8.52 -6.32 6.91
N GLU A 221 7.56 -6.20 7.84
CA GLU A 221 7.76 -5.49 9.11
C GLU A 221 8.81 -6.22 9.99
N ARG A 222 8.79 -7.55 10.02
CA ARG A 222 9.77 -8.38 10.76
C ARG A 222 11.18 -8.27 10.19
N ILE A 223 11.35 -8.25 8.86
CA ILE A 223 12.66 -8.14 8.21
C ILE A 223 13.31 -6.79 8.55
N GLY A 224 12.52 -5.74 8.75
CA GLY A 224 13.04 -4.48 9.28
C GLY A 224 13.71 -3.57 8.23
N LEU A 225 13.61 -3.88 6.94
CA LEU A 225 14.08 -3.02 5.85
C LEU A 225 12.93 -2.10 5.37
N PRO A 226 13.03 -0.76 5.54
CA PRO A 226 12.02 0.16 5.04
C PRO A 226 11.88 0.10 3.52
N GLY A 227 10.68 0.38 3.02
CA GLY A 227 10.49 0.45 1.56
C GLY A 227 9.13 0.94 1.12
N VAL A 228 9.02 1.14 -0.19
CA VAL A 228 7.78 1.52 -0.86
C VAL A 228 7.45 0.51 -1.95
N LEU A 229 6.25 -0.04 -1.90
CA LEU A 229 5.73 -0.97 -2.90
C LEU A 229 4.65 -0.29 -3.71
N VAL A 230 4.72 -0.45 -5.03
CA VAL A 230 3.72 0.01 -5.99
C VAL A 230 2.87 -1.17 -6.42
N ASP A 231 1.55 -1.04 -6.31
CA ASP A 231 0.60 -2.07 -6.74
C ASP A 231 0.67 -2.29 -8.26
N LEU A 232 0.26 -3.48 -8.69
CA LEU A 232 0.20 -3.87 -10.09
C LEU A 232 -1.14 -3.44 -10.72
N ASP A 233 -1.18 -3.34 -12.05
CA ASP A 233 -2.44 -3.12 -12.77
C ASP A 233 -3.14 -4.45 -13.11
N SER A 234 -4.37 -4.60 -12.62
CA SER A 234 -5.41 -5.59 -12.96
C SER A 234 -5.28 -7.05 -12.46
N SER A 235 -6.39 -7.78 -12.63
CA SER A 235 -6.87 -9.00 -11.94
C SER A 235 -5.80 -9.95 -11.41
N THR A 236 -5.73 -10.06 -10.09
CA THR A 236 -4.66 -10.82 -9.42
C THR A 236 -4.89 -12.33 -9.51
N CYS A 237 -3.83 -13.11 -9.25
CA CYS A 237 -3.90 -14.58 -9.14
C CYS A 237 -4.83 -15.06 -8.02
N TYR A 238 -5.03 -14.23 -7.00
CA TYR A 238 -5.87 -14.49 -5.85
C TYR A 238 -7.36 -14.35 -6.18
N ASP A 239 -7.74 -13.41 -7.05
CA ASP A 239 -9.13 -13.21 -7.48
C ASP A 239 -9.69 -14.40 -8.27
N LEU A 240 -8.81 -15.21 -8.85
CA LEU A 240 -9.16 -16.35 -9.71
C LEU A 240 -9.08 -17.70 -8.99
N GLY A 241 -8.78 -17.74 -7.69
CA GLY A 241 -8.69 -18.98 -6.91
C GLY A 241 -7.53 -19.92 -7.33
N ARG A 242 -6.54 -19.42 -8.09
CA ARG A 242 -5.44 -20.22 -8.66
C ARG A 242 -4.16 -20.15 -7.81
N GLN A 243 -4.30 -20.12 -6.48
CA GLN A 243 -3.16 -20.02 -5.55
C GLN A 243 -2.16 -21.16 -5.74
N GLU A 244 -2.63 -22.39 -5.94
CA GLU A 244 -1.74 -23.56 -6.16
C GLU A 244 -0.92 -23.44 -7.45
N GLN A 245 -1.46 -22.83 -8.51
CA GLN A 245 -0.74 -22.62 -9.76
C GLN A 245 0.30 -21.50 -9.63
N ALA A 246 0.03 -20.46 -8.83
CA ALA A 246 1.01 -19.41 -8.52
C ALA A 246 2.18 -19.96 -7.69
N TYR A 247 1.89 -20.80 -6.68
CA TYR A 247 2.91 -21.53 -5.89
C TYR A 247 3.73 -22.51 -6.74
N GLN A 248 3.14 -23.07 -7.79
CA GLN A 248 3.82 -23.98 -8.73
C GLN A 248 4.44 -23.26 -9.95
N GLY A 249 4.48 -21.93 -9.96
CA GLY A 249 5.06 -21.14 -11.05
C GLY A 249 4.27 -21.15 -12.37
N ARG A 250 3.03 -21.65 -12.41
CA ARG A 250 2.16 -21.72 -13.61
C ARG A 250 1.12 -20.60 -13.66
N TYR A 251 1.53 -19.37 -13.34
CA TYR A 251 0.61 -18.23 -13.47
C TYR A 251 0.63 -17.69 -14.91
N GLU A 252 -0.50 -17.85 -15.62
CA GLU A 252 -0.68 -17.56 -17.05
C GLU A 252 -1.21 -16.14 -17.36
N ASN A 253 -1.66 -15.37 -16.37
CA ASN A 253 -2.08 -13.99 -16.60
C ASN A 253 -0.91 -13.02 -16.45
N GLN A 254 -0.70 -12.19 -17.47
CA GLN A 254 0.29 -11.13 -17.43
C GLN A 254 -0.28 -9.93 -16.68
N THR A 255 0.43 -9.49 -15.65
CA THR A 255 0.14 -8.23 -14.95
C THR A 255 1.09 -7.16 -15.47
N GLU A 256 0.70 -5.89 -15.40
CA GLU A 256 1.56 -4.78 -15.83
C GLU A 256 2.00 -3.94 -14.63
N LEU A 257 3.24 -3.44 -14.68
CA LEU A 257 3.72 -2.47 -13.71
C LEU A 257 3.07 -1.12 -13.95
N ARG A 258 2.71 -0.42 -12.87
CA ARG A 258 2.32 1.00 -12.92
C ARG A 258 3.56 1.88 -13.13
N LEU A 259 4.14 1.84 -14.33
CA LEU A 259 5.44 2.47 -14.64
C LEU A 259 5.48 3.96 -14.31
N SER A 260 4.43 4.72 -14.62
CA SER A 260 4.37 6.15 -14.32
C SER A 260 4.43 6.45 -12.83
N LEU A 261 3.71 5.66 -12.02
CA LEU A 261 3.70 5.81 -10.56
C LEU A 261 5.03 5.34 -9.95
N LEU A 262 5.59 4.24 -10.46
CA LEU A 262 6.90 3.74 -10.05
C LEU A 262 7.99 4.79 -10.29
N GLU A 263 8.05 5.37 -11.49
CA GLU A 263 9.00 6.43 -11.81
C GLU A 263 8.80 7.66 -10.92
N GLN A 264 7.54 8.03 -10.63
CA GLN A 264 7.26 9.13 -9.72
C GLN A 264 7.82 8.88 -8.31
N VAL A 265 7.65 7.68 -7.76
CA VAL A 265 8.20 7.27 -6.46
C VAL A 265 9.73 7.30 -6.48
N LEU A 266 10.36 6.71 -7.50
CA LEU A 266 11.81 6.71 -7.67
C LEU A 266 12.36 8.13 -7.71
N ARG A 267 11.74 9.01 -8.50
CA ARG A 267 12.11 10.42 -8.60
C ARG A 267 12.01 11.16 -7.26
N ILE A 268 10.96 10.89 -6.47
CA ILE A 268 10.78 11.50 -5.15
C ILE A 268 11.90 11.08 -4.20
N LEU A 269 12.23 9.79 -4.16
CA LEU A 269 13.16 9.21 -3.18
C LEU A 269 14.64 9.38 -3.55
N THR A 270 14.97 9.55 -4.84
CA THR A 270 16.36 9.67 -5.30
C THR A 270 16.80 11.12 -5.54
N ASN A 271 15.88 12.05 -5.79
CA ASN A 271 16.19 13.47 -5.98
C ASN A 271 15.96 14.30 -4.70
N GLY A 272 15.70 13.65 -3.57
CA GLY A 272 15.36 14.27 -2.27
C GLY A 272 16.46 15.12 -1.62
N ASP A 273 17.70 15.09 -2.10
CA ASP A 273 18.84 15.85 -1.54
C ASP A 273 18.74 17.38 -1.69
N SER A 274 17.66 17.91 -2.29
CA SER A 274 17.43 19.34 -2.43
C SER A 274 16.32 19.91 -1.53
N ARG A 275 15.87 19.16 -0.51
CA ARG A 275 14.70 19.57 0.32
C ARG A 275 14.91 19.58 1.84
N GLY A 276 16.13 19.86 2.27
CA GLY A 276 16.40 20.47 3.58
C GLY A 276 16.57 21.98 3.41
N VAL A 277 15.79 22.77 4.16
CA VAL A 277 15.72 24.25 4.18
C VAL A 277 14.64 24.87 3.27
N ARG A 278 13.41 24.90 3.77
CA ARG A 278 12.64 26.14 4.02
C ARG A 278 11.38 25.85 4.81
#